data_AF-A0A9P0APR0-F1
#
_entry.id   AF-A0A9P0APR0-F1
#
_cell.length_a   1.000
_cell.length_b   1.000
_cell.length_c   1.000
_cell.angle_alpha   90.00
_cell.angle_beta   90.00
_cell.angle_gamma   90.00
#
_symmetry.space_group_name_H-M   'P 1'
#
loop_
_entity.id
_entity.type
_entity.pdbx_description
1 polymer ?
#
loop_
_entity_poly.entity_id
_entity_poly.type
_entity_poly.pdbx_seq_one_letter_code
_entity_poly.pdbx_strand_id
1 'polypeptide(L)'
;MSSKVTTMEFSITMEEVKQSVKTFTASKRYIQGICRITLLNVLYHRLPLDEKDFVNMDYEGIQFKMFKRNSKNPHIRQYHSWVKGILDALDKNYLKGIFLYLRNADNGDILEMYNLKLQYNKEKFTEKYRKTPEAQVESTKALLNFFQKMQKCPKLGENIQPHIELTYYDDTPNEYEPINFEKAKTEMRFAALHDDEGCSFVNINTGFHKLKAQVKGTLNDELKKIAEKEVIINKSVNTASTIGGASSAEENCLIDLSDDASIIIVEENPTCICILNLENIEYGLIPEIICSKCHVHMHTPCLGFMKINYQKDYVHMCIRCNPNRKMRDTLTPIRFRLIVFLMYVKKKYPEEIFSLLTEKETIQLRSKLIQYKMLEPVGNKYKVDETMVRIWLEKLFPDFNESEILR
;
A
#
# COMPACT_ATOMS: atom_id res chain seq x y z
N MET A 1 -35.42 38.96 2.81
CA MET A 1 -34.25 38.55 2.00
C MET A 1 -33.50 37.47 2.75
N SER A 2 -33.75 36.20 2.43
CA SER A 2 -33.03 35.06 3.00
C SER A 2 -32.51 34.25 1.83
N SER A 3 -31.25 34.50 1.46
CA SER A 3 -30.53 33.70 0.47
C SER A 3 -30.21 32.35 1.11
N LYS A 4 -31.10 31.37 0.94
CA LYS A 4 -30.76 29.97 1.16
C LYS A 4 -29.64 29.63 0.16
N VAL A 5 -28.43 29.53 0.70
CA VAL A 5 -27.25 29.02 0.02
C VAL A 5 -27.53 27.56 -0.31
N THR A 6 -27.88 27.30 -1.57
CA THR A 6 -28.17 25.96 -2.08
C THR A 6 -26.84 25.29 -2.42
N THR A 7 -26.35 24.54 -1.43
CA THR A 7 -25.12 23.75 -1.35
C THR A 7 -24.60 23.12 -2.66
N MET A 8 -23.32 23.37 -2.95
CA MET A 8 -22.44 22.47 -3.72
C MET A 8 -22.19 21.22 -2.86
N GLU A 9 -22.38 20.02 -3.41
CA GLU A 9 -22.40 18.77 -2.61
C GLU A 9 -21.05 18.31 -2.04
N PHE A 10 -19.96 19.03 -2.30
CA PHE A 10 -18.71 18.91 -1.55
C PHE A 10 -17.85 20.16 -1.77
N SER A 11 -17.44 20.82 -0.70
CA SER A 11 -16.39 21.85 -0.69
C SER A 11 -15.43 21.51 0.43
N ILE A 12 -14.13 21.67 0.22
CA ILE A 12 -13.14 21.49 1.29
C ILE A 12 -12.98 22.82 2.02
N THR A 13 -13.38 22.89 3.28
CA THR A 13 -13.21 24.08 4.12
C THR A 13 -12.03 23.93 5.08
N MET A 14 -11.44 25.05 5.50
CA MET A 14 -10.37 25.08 6.50
C MET A 14 -10.76 24.28 7.76
N GLU A 15 -11.99 24.46 8.23
CA GLU A 15 -12.48 23.77 9.42
C GLU A 15 -12.54 22.26 9.22
N GLU A 16 -13.07 21.77 8.09
CA GLU A 16 -13.11 20.34 7.79
C GLU A 16 -11.72 19.71 7.72
N VAL A 17 -10.74 20.43 7.16
CA VAL A 17 -9.34 20.00 7.13
C VAL A 17 -8.76 19.92 8.54
N LYS A 18 -9.00 20.93 9.38
CA LYS A 18 -8.52 20.92 10.77
C LYS A 18 -9.19 19.84 11.62
N GLN A 19 -10.46 19.53 11.35
CA GLN A 19 -11.20 18.48 12.05
C GLN A 19 -10.82 17.07 11.59
N SER A 20 -10.23 16.92 10.40
CA SER A 20 -9.91 15.60 9.84
C SER A 20 -8.89 14.80 10.65
N VAL A 21 -8.10 15.46 11.49
CA VAL A 21 -7.12 14.81 12.40
C VAL A 21 -7.70 14.49 13.78
N LYS A 22 -8.97 14.81 14.03
CA LYS A 22 -9.59 14.69 15.36
C LYS A 22 -10.37 13.40 15.53
N THR A 23 -11.08 12.96 14.49
CA THR A 23 -11.90 11.75 14.54
C THR A 23 -11.80 10.94 13.26
N PHE A 24 -12.02 9.62 13.38
CA PHE A 24 -12.08 8.73 12.23
C PHE A 24 -13.14 9.17 11.21
N THR A 25 -14.32 9.59 11.68
CA THR A 25 -15.42 10.05 10.81
C THR A 25 -15.07 11.33 10.06
N ALA A 26 -14.50 12.33 10.73
CA ALA A 26 -14.06 13.56 10.07
C ALA A 26 -12.93 13.27 9.07
N SER A 27 -11.98 12.41 9.45
CA SER A 27 -10.92 11.94 8.57
C SER A 27 -11.47 11.27 7.30
N LYS A 28 -12.44 10.36 7.45
CA LYS A 28 -13.07 9.68 6.32
C LYS A 28 -13.72 10.66 5.35
N ARG A 29 -14.53 11.61 5.85
CA ARG A 29 -15.17 12.65 5.02
C ARG A 29 -14.15 13.49 4.26
N TYR A 30 -13.07 13.86 4.93
CA TYR A 30 -11.97 14.57 4.31
C TYR A 30 -11.30 13.74 3.20
N ILE A 31 -10.99 12.45 3.43
CA ILE A 31 -10.39 11.57 2.41
C ILE A 31 -11.32 11.38 1.21
N GLN A 32 -12.62 11.19 1.44
CA GLN A 32 -13.62 11.14 0.39
C GLN A 32 -13.57 12.39 -0.49
N GLY A 33 -13.42 13.55 0.15
CA GLY A 33 -13.19 14.83 -0.49
C GLY A 33 -11.94 14.90 -1.35
N ILE A 34 -10.81 14.52 -0.77
CA ILE A 34 -9.52 14.53 -1.46
C ILE A 34 -9.54 13.59 -2.66
N CYS A 35 -10.15 12.40 -2.57
CA CYS A 35 -10.31 11.50 -3.72
C CYS A 35 -11.12 12.16 -4.84
N ARG A 36 -12.25 12.81 -4.51
CA ARG A 36 -13.07 13.55 -5.49
C ARG A 36 -12.28 14.65 -6.18
N ILE A 37 -11.61 15.50 -5.40
CA ILE A 37 -10.80 16.62 -5.90
C ILE A 37 -9.67 16.10 -6.79
N THR A 38 -8.97 15.07 -6.33
CA THR A 38 -7.81 14.52 -7.05
C THR A 38 -8.20 13.97 -8.40
N LEU A 39 -9.20 13.08 -8.46
CA LEU A 39 -9.66 12.50 -9.72
C LEU A 39 -10.18 13.57 -10.68
N LEU A 40 -10.95 14.54 -10.17
CA LEU A 40 -11.50 15.62 -10.99
C LEU A 40 -10.40 16.50 -11.57
N ASN A 41 -9.46 16.95 -10.75
CA ASN A 41 -8.42 17.88 -11.21
C ASN A 41 -7.44 17.18 -12.17
N VAL A 42 -7.18 15.88 -11.99
CA VAL A 42 -6.47 15.10 -13.02
C VAL A 42 -7.24 15.10 -14.35
N LEU A 43 -8.53 14.75 -14.35
CA LEU A 43 -9.34 14.77 -15.57
C LEU A 43 -9.39 16.16 -16.20
N TYR A 44 -9.65 17.19 -15.40
CA TYR A 44 -9.67 18.58 -15.84
C TYR A 44 -8.34 18.96 -16.48
N HIS A 45 -7.20 18.68 -15.85
CA HIS A 45 -5.90 19.12 -16.34
C HIS A 45 -5.34 18.29 -17.49
N ARG A 46 -5.72 17.02 -17.64
CA ARG A 46 -5.18 16.14 -18.71
C ARG A 46 -6.07 16.03 -19.94
N LEU A 47 -7.37 16.24 -19.81
CA LEU A 47 -8.34 16.12 -20.90
C LEU A 47 -8.80 17.48 -21.45
N PRO A 48 -9.21 17.56 -22.73
CA PRO A 48 -9.77 18.77 -23.33
C PRO A 48 -11.26 18.92 -22.95
N LEU A 49 -11.53 19.16 -21.67
CA LEU A 49 -12.89 19.39 -21.18
C LEU A 49 -13.26 20.88 -21.31
N ASP A 50 -14.55 21.15 -21.56
CA ASP A 50 -15.07 22.50 -21.76
C ASP A 50 -15.13 23.28 -20.44
N GLU A 51 -14.46 24.44 -20.36
CA GLU A 51 -14.44 25.31 -19.18
C GLU A 51 -15.84 25.69 -18.68
N LYS A 52 -16.84 25.73 -19.56
CA LYS A 52 -18.22 26.05 -19.16
C LYS A 52 -18.80 25.06 -18.16
N ASP A 53 -18.24 23.86 -18.05
CA ASP A 53 -18.68 22.80 -17.14
C ASP A 53 -18.05 22.89 -15.74
N PHE A 54 -17.14 23.84 -15.52
CA PHE A 54 -16.37 23.95 -14.28
C PHE A 54 -16.61 25.26 -13.53
N VAL A 55 -16.40 25.20 -12.22
CA VAL A 55 -16.30 26.38 -11.34
C VAL A 55 -14.93 26.38 -10.67
N ASN A 56 -14.41 27.58 -10.46
CA ASN A 56 -13.21 27.79 -9.66
C ASN A 56 -13.60 27.81 -8.19
N MET A 57 -12.89 27.03 -7.39
CA MET A 57 -13.00 26.99 -5.94
C MET A 57 -11.71 27.52 -5.35
N ASP A 58 -11.80 28.16 -4.19
CA ASP A 58 -10.64 28.64 -3.45
C ASP A 58 -10.47 27.85 -2.15
N TYR A 59 -9.23 27.51 -1.83
CA TYR A 59 -8.84 27.10 -0.50
C TYR A 59 -7.54 27.81 -0.15
N GLU A 60 -7.61 28.74 0.81
CA GLU A 60 -6.44 29.50 1.29
C GLU A 60 -5.69 30.23 0.17
N GLY A 61 -6.42 30.83 -0.79
CA GLY A 61 -5.84 31.50 -1.95
C GLY A 61 -5.38 30.56 -3.06
N ILE A 62 -5.52 29.24 -2.88
CA ILE A 62 -5.18 28.24 -3.89
C ILE A 62 -6.44 27.83 -4.65
N GLN A 63 -6.50 28.26 -5.91
CA GLN A 63 -7.59 27.94 -6.83
C GLN A 63 -7.51 26.50 -7.33
N PHE A 64 -8.64 25.80 -7.33
CA PHE A 64 -8.81 24.46 -7.92
C PHE A 64 -10.17 24.33 -8.61
N LYS A 65 -10.39 23.25 -9.35
CA LYS A 65 -11.60 23.07 -10.17
C LYS A 65 -12.59 22.11 -9.54
N MET A 66 -13.87 22.39 -9.76
CA MET A 66 -14.99 21.49 -9.49
C MET A 66 -16.03 21.52 -10.63
N PHE A 67 -16.80 20.45 -10.77
CA PHE A 67 -17.87 20.38 -11.76
C PHE A 67 -19.06 21.23 -11.36
N LYS A 68 -19.71 21.84 -12.35
CA LYS A 68 -21.04 22.42 -12.20
C LYS A 68 -22.06 21.31 -11.99
N ARG A 69 -23.01 21.57 -11.08
CA ARG A 69 -24.05 20.62 -10.64
C ARG A 69 -24.87 19.99 -11.78
N ASN A 70 -25.07 20.71 -12.89
CA ASN A 70 -25.98 20.32 -13.97
C ASN A 70 -25.28 20.14 -15.31
N SER A 71 -23.99 19.80 -15.33
CA SER A 71 -23.33 19.54 -16.61
C SER A 71 -23.94 18.32 -17.32
N LYS A 72 -24.21 18.47 -18.61
CA LYS A 72 -24.66 17.39 -19.49
C LYS A 72 -23.50 16.63 -20.14
N ASN A 73 -22.26 16.91 -19.75
CA ASN A 73 -21.07 16.29 -20.31
C ASN A 73 -20.99 14.79 -19.92
N PRO A 74 -20.82 13.87 -20.89
CA PRO A 74 -20.69 12.43 -20.61
C PRO A 74 -19.55 12.07 -19.66
N HIS A 75 -18.40 12.74 -19.77
CA HIS A 75 -17.25 12.49 -18.88
C HIS A 75 -17.56 12.86 -17.43
N ILE A 76 -18.40 13.87 -17.21
CA ILE A 76 -18.83 14.31 -15.88
C ILE A 76 -19.78 13.29 -15.27
N ARG A 77 -20.74 12.77 -16.05
CA ARG A 77 -21.60 11.67 -15.59
C ARG A 77 -20.78 10.43 -15.25
N GLN A 78 -19.81 10.08 -16.09
CA GLN A 78 -18.92 8.95 -15.86
C GLN A 78 -18.10 9.13 -14.57
N TYR A 79 -17.56 10.33 -14.34
CA TYR A 79 -16.89 10.68 -13.09
C TYR A 79 -17.80 10.49 -11.87
N HIS A 80 -19.03 11.00 -11.89
CA HIS A 80 -19.96 10.84 -10.77
C HIS A 80 -20.29 9.36 -10.51
N SER A 81 -20.41 8.57 -11.57
CA SER A 81 -20.60 7.12 -11.49
C SER A 81 -19.44 6.45 -10.75
N TRP A 82 -18.20 6.76 -11.13
CA TRP A 82 -16.98 6.25 -10.48
C TRP A 82 -16.87 6.68 -9.02
N VAL A 83 -17.08 7.97 -8.76
CA VAL A 83 -17.02 8.52 -7.40
C VAL A 83 -18.03 7.83 -6.50
N LYS A 84 -19.24 7.53 -6.96
CA LYS A 84 -20.24 6.83 -6.15
C LYS A 84 -19.75 5.47 -5.65
N GLY A 85 -19.15 4.66 -6.53
CA GLY A 85 -18.59 3.36 -6.15
C GLY A 85 -17.35 3.48 -5.25
N ILE A 86 -16.48 4.46 -5.52
CA ILE A 86 -15.32 4.75 -4.65
C ILE A 86 -15.74 5.11 -3.23
N LEU A 87 -16.77 5.95 -3.08
CA LEU A 87 -17.26 6.39 -1.78
C LEU A 87 -17.92 5.24 -1.02
N ASP A 88 -18.68 4.38 -1.70
CA ASP A 88 -19.26 3.18 -1.13
C ASP A 88 -18.17 2.26 -0.53
N ALA A 89 -17.08 2.04 -1.29
CA ALA A 89 -15.94 1.24 -0.85
C ALA A 89 -15.16 1.91 0.31
N LEU A 90 -15.07 3.24 0.30
CA LEU A 90 -14.48 4.02 1.40
C LEU A 90 -15.31 3.95 2.68
N ASP A 91 -16.64 4.04 2.57
CA ASP A 91 -17.54 4.01 3.71
C ASP A 91 -17.46 2.68 4.45
N LYS A 92 -17.30 1.58 3.71
CA LYS A 92 -17.11 0.22 4.23
C LYS A 92 -15.68 -0.11 4.66
N ASN A 93 -14.74 0.81 4.44
CA ASN A 93 -13.29 0.62 4.65
C ASN A 93 -12.67 -0.51 3.79
N TYR A 94 -13.27 -0.81 2.64
CA TYR A 94 -12.81 -1.89 1.74
C TYR A 94 -11.78 -1.39 0.72
N LEU A 95 -11.84 -0.11 0.35
CA LEU A 95 -10.98 0.41 -0.71
C LEU A 95 -9.49 0.44 -0.32
N LYS A 96 -8.65 -0.25 -1.09
CA LYS A 96 -7.18 -0.27 -0.95
C LYS A 96 -6.48 0.67 -1.92
N GLY A 97 -7.03 0.82 -3.13
CA GLY A 97 -6.45 1.71 -4.13
C GLY A 97 -7.37 2.01 -5.31
N ILE A 98 -7.14 3.15 -5.93
CA ILE A 98 -7.84 3.66 -7.12
C ILE A 98 -6.81 3.83 -8.23
N PHE A 99 -7.10 3.33 -9.42
CA PHE A 99 -6.26 3.42 -10.60
C PHE A 99 -7.03 4.12 -11.71
N LEU A 100 -6.68 5.36 -12.01
CA LEU A 100 -7.22 6.10 -13.16
C LEU A 100 -6.22 6.00 -14.31
N TYR A 101 -6.61 5.31 -15.37
CA TYR A 101 -5.84 5.20 -16.61
C TYR A 101 -6.38 6.20 -17.63
N LEU A 102 -5.48 6.93 -18.26
CA LEU A 102 -5.77 7.77 -19.42
C LEU A 102 -5.26 7.05 -20.65
N ARG A 103 -6.17 6.42 -21.39
CA ARG A 103 -5.84 5.54 -22.52
C ARG A 103 -6.09 6.24 -23.84
N ASN A 104 -5.26 5.99 -24.83
CA ASN A 104 -5.60 6.35 -26.20
C ASN A 104 -6.75 5.45 -26.67
N ALA A 105 -7.84 6.05 -27.14
CA ALA A 105 -9.05 5.32 -27.53
C ALA A 105 -8.86 4.49 -28.82
N ASP A 106 -7.93 4.87 -29.70
CA ASP A 106 -7.72 4.20 -30.99
C ASP A 106 -6.97 2.88 -30.85
N ASN A 107 -5.93 2.85 -30.01
CA ASN A 107 -5.04 1.69 -29.88
C ASN A 107 -5.07 1.05 -28.48
N GLY A 108 -5.71 1.69 -27.50
CA GLY A 108 -5.82 1.19 -26.13
C GLY A 108 -4.60 1.40 -25.24
N ASP A 109 -3.55 2.08 -25.75
CA ASP A 109 -2.31 2.33 -25.01
C ASP A 109 -2.55 3.20 -23.79
N ILE A 110 -1.91 2.86 -22.67
CA ILE A 110 -1.98 3.65 -21.44
C ILE A 110 -0.94 4.77 -21.54
N LEU A 111 -1.39 6.01 -21.69
CA LEU A 111 -0.51 7.18 -21.73
C LEU A 111 -0.08 7.62 -20.34
N GLU A 112 -1.05 7.73 -19.44
CA GLU A 112 -0.81 8.09 -18.03
C GLU A 112 -1.66 7.23 -17.10
N MET A 113 -1.13 6.93 -15.92
CA MET A 113 -1.84 6.26 -14.85
C MET A 113 -1.66 7.03 -13.55
N TYR A 114 -2.77 7.38 -12.92
CA TYR A 114 -2.82 8.00 -11.60
C TYR A 114 -3.31 6.97 -10.59
N ASN A 115 -2.44 6.63 -9.65
CA ASN A 115 -2.70 5.65 -8.61
C ASN A 115 -2.85 6.35 -7.26
N LEU A 116 -3.98 6.16 -6.59
CA LEU A 116 -4.21 6.58 -5.22
C LEU A 116 -4.27 5.34 -4.32
N LYS A 117 -3.28 5.16 -3.44
CA LYS A 117 -3.24 4.08 -2.45
C LYS A 117 -3.74 4.59 -1.10
N LEU A 118 -4.68 3.87 -0.52
CA LEU A 118 -5.28 4.19 0.75
C LEU A 118 -4.85 3.20 1.83
N GLN A 119 -4.70 3.70 3.05
CA GLN A 119 -4.49 2.91 4.25
C GLN A 119 -5.40 3.39 5.37
N TYR A 120 -6.08 2.44 6.01
CA TYR A 120 -6.88 2.67 7.22
C TYR A 120 -6.06 2.29 8.45
N ASN A 121 -5.91 3.21 9.39
CA ASN A 121 -5.25 2.94 10.66
C ASN A 121 -6.32 2.47 11.65
N LYS A 122 -6.43 1.14 11.83
CA LYS A 122 -7.36 0.49 12.76
C LYS A 122 -6.82 0.42 14.20
N GLU A 123 -5.53 0.68 14.43
CA GLU A 123 -4.94 0.74 15.76
C GLU A 123 -5.56 1.88 16.58
N LYS A 124 -5.81 1.65 17.89
CA LYS A 124 -6.27 2.69 18.81
C LYS A 124 -5.37 3.91 18.65
N PHE A 125 -5.95 5.05 18.30
CA PHE A 125 -5.25 6.32 18.08
C PHE A 125 -4.27 6.60 19.22
N THR A 126 -3.01 6.23 19.05
CA THR A 126 -1.93 6.56 19.98
C THR A 126 -1.42 7.96 19.65
N GLU A 127 -0.89 8.67 20.64
CA GLU A 127 -0.31 10.01 20.46
C GLU A 127 0.75 10.06 19.36
N LYS A 128 1.42 8.93 19.10
CA LYS A 128 2.43 8.75 18.04
C LYS A 128 1.88 8.98 16.62
N TYR A 129 0.60 8.76 16.37
CA TYR A 129 -0.03 8.97 15.05
C TYR A 129 -0.81 10.27 14.95
N ARG A 130 -0.86 11.06 16.04
CA ARG A 130 -1.61 12.31 16.10
C ARG A 130 -0.95 13.33 15.17
N LYS A 131 -1.72 13.81 14.20
CA LYS A 131 -1.28 14.86 13.27
C LYS A 131 -1.85 16.19 13.72
N THR A 132 -1.07 17.26 13.55
CA THR A 132 -1.54 18.60 13.87
C THR A 132 -2.48 19.10 12.77
N PRO A 133 -3.52 19.89 13.13
CA PRO A 133 -4.37 20.54 12.14
C PRO A 133 -3.56 21.35 11.12
N GLU A 134 -2.48 22.01 11.55
CA GLU A 134 -1.62 22.84 10.72
C GLU A 134 -0.87 22.00 9.67
N ALA A 135 -0.30 20.85 10.06
CA ALA A 135 0.35 19.95 9.12
C ALA A 135 -0.64 19.39 8.07
N GLN A 136 -1.89 19.17 8.50
CA GLN A 136 -2.95 18.73 7.61
C GLN A 136 -3.37 19.81 6.60
N VAL A 137 -3.41 21.07 7.03
CA VAL A 137 -3.62 22.23 6.15
C VAL A 137 -2.51 22.31 5.10
N GLU A 138 -1.25 22.23 5.51
CA GLU A 138 -0.11 22.29 4.59
C GLU A 138 -0.09 21.11 3.61
N SER A 139 -0.46 19.91 4.07
CA SER A 139 -0.58 18.73 3.19
C SER A 139 -1.70 18.92 2.14
N THR A 140 -2.79 19.59 2.52
CA THR A 140 -3.88 19.95 1.61
C THR A 140 -3.43 21.02 0.61
N LYS A 141 -2.72 22.05 1.07
CA LYS A 141 -2.15 23.09 0.20
C LYS A 141 -1.16 22.51 -0.80
N ALA A 142 -0.29 21.59 -0.39
CA ALA A 142 0.65 20.92 -1.29
C ALA A 142 -0.06 20.19 -2.44
N LEU A 143 -1.12 19.43 -2.14
CA LEU A 143 -1.96 18.79 -3.15
C LEU A 143 -2.57 19.80 -4.14
N LEU A 144 -3.16 20.89 -3.65
CA LEU A 144 -3.81 21.87 -4.51
C LEU A 144 -2.79 22.65 -5.36
N ASN A 145 -1.65 22.99 -4.78
CA ASN A 145 -0.51 23.58 -5.49
C ASN A 145 0.01 22.67 -6.59
N PHE A 146 0.02 21.35 -6.39
CA PHE A 146 0.37 20.40 -7.45
C PHE A 146 -0.56 20.56 -8.66
N PHE A 147 -1.87 20.68 -8.46
CA PHE A 147 -2.82 20.89 -9.58
C PHE A 147 -2.64 22.24 -10.26
N GLN A 148 -2.40 23.32 -9.50
CA GLN A 148 -2.07 24.62 -10.09
C GLN A 148 -0.82 24.54 -10.98
N LYS A 149 0.22 23.84 -10.53
CA LYS A 149 1.43 23.62 -11.33
C LYS A 149 1.14 22.76 -12.56
N MET A 150 0.30 21.72 -12.41
CA MET A 150 -0.12 20.83 -13.50
C MET A 150 -0.86 21.58 -14.62
N GLN A 151 -1.41 22.77 -14.37
CA GLN A 151 -1.98 23.63 -15.42
C GLN A 151 -0.99 23.96 -16.54
N LYS A 152 0.32 23.97 -16.25
CA LYS A 152 1.39 24.21 -17.23
C LYS A 152 1.65 23.00 -18.14
N CYS A 153 1.12 21.83 -17.79
CA CYS A 153 1.32 20.61 -18.56
C CYS A 153 0.35 20.58 -19.77
N PRO A 154 0.82 20.26 -20.98
CA PRO A 154 -0.04 20.13 -22.16
C PRO A 154 -1.05 18.99 -21.99
N LYS A 155 -2.29 19.17 -22.46
CA LYS A 155 -3.31 18.10 -22.50
C LYS A 155 -2.80 16.88 -23.30
N LEU A 156 -3.37 15.71 -23.03
CA LEU A 156 -2.98 14.46 -23.70
C LEU A 156 -3.53 14.31 -25.15
N GLY A 157 -4.42 15.19 -25.58
CA GLY A 157 -5.07 15.16 -26.90
C GLY A 157 -6.58 14.90 -26.81
N GLU A 158 -7.25 14.82 -27.97
CA GLU A 158 -8.71 14.71 -28.05
C GLU A 158 -9.24 13.29 -27.88
N ASN A 159 -8.46 12.27 -28.24
CA ASN A 159 -8.93 10.89 -28.27
C ASN A 159 -8.49 10.06 -27.06
N ILE A 160 -8.76 10.58 -25.86
CA ILE A 160 -8.38 9.96 -24.60
C ILE A 160 -9.62 9.39 -23.91
N GLN A 161 -9.59 8.08 -23.66
CA GLN A 161 -10.61 7.37 -22.89
C GLN A 161 -10.11 7.15 -21.46
N PRO A 162 -10.71 7.81 -20.45
CA PRO A 162 -10.36 7.56 -19.07
C PRO A 162 -11.05 6.27 -18.60
N HIS A 163 -10.31 5.42 -17.90
CA HIS A 163 -10.78 4.15 -17.36
C HIS A 163 -10.35 4.05 -15.90
N ILE A 164 -11.18 3.48 -15.03
CA ILE A 164 -10.87 3.36 -13.61
C ILE A 164 -10.98 1.92 -13.13
N GLU A 165 -10.04 1.51 -12.29
CA GLU A 165 -10.05 0.22 -11.59
C GLU A 165 -9.85 0.46 -10.10
N LEU A 166 -10.49 -0.38 -9.28
CA LEU A 166 -10.38 -0.35 -7.83
C LEU A 166 -9.72 -1.64 -7.34
N THR A 167 -8.98 -1.52 -6.26
CA THR A 167 -8.49 -2.67 -5.49
C THR A 167 -9.05 -2.60 -4.09
N TYR A 168 -9.31 -3.76 -3.50
CA TYR A 168 -9.86 -3.88 -2.15
C TYR A 168 -8.87 -4.56 -1.21
N TYR A 169 -9.11 -4.43 0.08
CA TYR A 169 -8.38 -5.17 1.11
C TYR A 169 -8.81 -6.63 1.14
N ASP A 170 -7.91 -7.49 1.63
CA ASP A 170 -8.10 -8.94 1.63
C ASP A 170 -9.24 -9.38 2.58
N ASP A 171 -9.66 -8.52 3.51
CA ASP A 171 -10.82 -8.70 4.40
C ASP A 171 -12.17 -8.28 3.76
N THR A 172 -12.17 -7.90 2.48
CA THR A 172 -13.38 -7.52 1.73
C THR A 172 -14.14 -8.78 1.29
N PRO A 173 -15.48 -8.85 1.45
CA PRO A 173 -16.27 -9.99 0.98
C PRO A 173 -16.05 -10.26 -0.51
N ASN A 174 -15.94 -11.53 -0.91
CA ASN A 174 -15.63 -11.93 -2.28
C ASN A 174 -16.73 -11.52 -3.28
N GLU A 175 -17.96 -11.40 -2.80
CA GLU A 175 -19.16 -10.97 -3.51
C GLU A 175 -19.35 -9.45 -3.52
N TYR A 176 -18.50 -8.69 -2.83
CA TYR A 176 -18.62 -7.24 -2.80
C TYR A 176 -18.30 -6.62 -4.16
N GLU A 177 -19.27 -5.93 -4.73
CA GLU A 177 -19.10 -5.07 -5.90
C GLU A 177 -19.58 -3.65 -5.56
N PRO A 178 -18.73 -2.61 -5.70
CA PRO A 178 -19.17 -1.24 -5.49
C PRO A 178 -20.17 -0.83 -6.57
N ILE A 179 -21.05 0.10 -6.19
CA ILE A 179 -22.05 0.66 -7.10
C ILE A 179 -21.38 1.20 -8.37
N ASN A 180 -21.88 0.80 -9.55
CA ASN A 180 -21.37 1.15 -10.88
C ASN A 180 -20.01 0.53 -11.26
N PHE A 181 -19.56 -0.49 -10.54
CA PHE A 181 -18.40 -1.28 -10.87
C PHE A 181 -18.82 -2.72 -11.13
N GLU A 182 -18.04 -3.41 -11.96
CA GLU A 182 -18.13 -4.85 -12.16
C GLU A 182 -16.77 -5.47 -11.83
N LYS A 183 -16.77 -6.75 -11.46
CA LYS A 183 -15.52 -7.50 -11.31
C LYS A 183 -14.70 -7.44 -12.60
N ALA A 184 -13.41 -7.16 -12.45
CA ALA A 184 -12.49 -7.10 -13.59
C ALA A 184 -12.43 -8.47 -14.31
N LYS A 185 -12.69 -8.46 -15.62
CA LYS A 185 -12.70 -9.66 -16.48
C LYS A 185 -11.31 -10.19 -16.79
N THR A 186 -10.31 -9.34 -16.69
CA THR A 186 -8.90 -9.65 -16.86
C THR A 186 -8.16 -9.24 -15.61
N GLU A 187 -7.02 -9.88 -15.32
CA GLU A 187 -6.10 -9.35 -14.33
C GLU A 187 -5.79 -7.87 -14.63
N MET A 188 -5.71 -7.07 -13.57
CA MET A 188 -5.54 -5.62 -13.68
C MET A 188 -4.39 -5.26 -14.62
N ARG A 189 -4.58 -4.20 -15.43
CA ARG A 189 -3.61 -3.76 -16.45
C ARG A 189 -2.38 -3.04 -15.85
N PHE A 190 -1.85 -3.54 -14.73
CA PHE A 190 -0.60 -3.08 -14.14
C PHE A 190 0.60 -3.27 -15.07
N ALA A 191 0.50 -4.23 -16.01
CA ALA A 191 1.57 -4.66 -16.90
C ALA A 191 2.19 -3.54 -17.76
N ALA A 192 1.39 -2.58 -18.23
CA ALA A 192 1.83 -1.68 -19.31
C ALA A 192 2.85 -0.61 -18.86
N LEU A 193 2.97 -0.32 -17.56
CA LEU A 193 3.81 0.76 -17.02
C LEU A 193 4.71 0.29 -15.86
N HIS A 194 5.04 -1.00 -15.80
CA HIS A 194 5.67 -1.61 -14.61
C HIS A 194 7.11 -1.15 -14.32
N ASP A 195 7.87 -0.74 -15.34
CA ASP A 195 9.26 -0.28 -15.19
C ASP A 195 9.36 1.21 -14.82
N ASP A 196 8.25 1.94 -14.83
CA ASP A 196 8.21 3.33 -14.39
C ASP A 196 8.02 3.38 -12.86
N GLU A 197 9.02 3.87 -12.13
CA GLU A 197 8.91 4.06 -10.67
C GLU A 197 7.78 5.03 -10.30
N GLY A 198 7.40 5.91 -11.24
CA GLY A 198 6.37 6.92 -11.07
C GLY A 198 6.79 8.05 -10.14
N CYS A 199 6.13 9.18 -10.26
CA CYS A 199 6.38 10.33 -9.39
C CYS A 199 5.25 10.47 -8.36
N SER A 200 5.58 10.55 -7.08
CA SER A 200 4.57 10.77 -6.03
C SER A 200 4.21 12.24 -5.93
N PHE A 201 2.91 12.55 -5.90
CA PHE A 201 2.42 13.93 -5.85
C PHE A 201 1.42 14.20 -4.71
N VAL A 202 1.02 13.16 -3.97
CA VAL A 202 0.17 13.29 -2.78
C VAL A 202 0.69 12.39 -1.69
N ASN A 203 0.80 12.93 -0.48
CA ASN A 203 1.04 12.15 0.73
C ASN A 203 0.30 12.82 1.89
N ILE A 204 -0.93 12.37 2.12
CA ILE A 204 -1.77 12.89 3.19
C ILE A 204 -1.89 11.83 4.27
N ASN A 205 -1.68 12.23 5.52
CA ASN A 205 -1.88 11.39 6.68
C ASN A 205 -2.62 12.17 7.75
N THR A 206 -3.81 11.70 8.11
CA THR A 206 -4.66 12.31 9.14
C THR A 206 -4.49 11.66 10.52
N GLY A 207 -3.67 10.61 10.62
CA GLY A 207 -3.61 9.71 11.77
C GLY A 207 -4.60 8.54 11.70
N PHE A 208 -5.78 8.74 11.11
CA PHE A 208 -6.79 7.68 10.92
C PHE A 208 -6.74 7.05 9.53
N HIS A 209 -6.41 7.84 8.53
CA HIS A 209 -6.29 7.44 7.14
C HIS A 209 -5.03 8.02 6.53
N LYS A 210 -4.39 7.25 5.66
CA LYS A 210 -3.24 7.68 4.86
C LYS A 210 -3.51 7.47 3.38
N LEU A 211 -3.35 8.52 2.59
CA LEU A 211 -3.52 8.52 1.14
C LEU A 211 -2.21 8.91 0.47
N LYS A 212 -1.69 8.03 -0.38
CA LYS A 212 -0.52 8.31 -1.23
C LYS A 212 -0.94 8.28 -2.68
N ALA A 213 -0.56 9.27 -3.48
CA ALA A 213 -0.79 9.24 -4.91
C ALA A 213 0.50 9.31 -5.72
N GLN A 214 0.47 8.63 -6.87
CA GLN A 214 1.57 8.52 -7.82
C GLN A 214 1.04 8.64 -9.24
N VAL A 215 1.84 9.24 -10.12
CA VAL A 215 1.59 9.29 -11.56
C VAL A 215 2.68 8.50 -12.29
N LYS A 216 2.29 7.72 -13.31
CA LYS A 216 3.18 6.94 -14.19
C LYS A 216 2.80 7.13 -15.64
N GLY A 217 3.71 6.86 -16.57
CA GLY A 217 3.44 6.82 -18.00
C GLY A 217 4.38 7.68 -18.83
N THR A 218 3.94 8.04 -20.04
CA THR A 218 4.66 8.97 -20.91
C THR A 218 4.47 10.40 -20.43
N LEU A 219 5.01 10.69 -19.24
CA LEU A 219 4.91 12.00 -18.61
C LEU A 219 5.76 13.01 -19.36
N ASN A 220 5.18 14.16 -19.67
CA ASN A 220 5.96 15.30 -20.14
C ASN A 220 6.92 15.80 -19.06
N ASP A 221 8.01 16.44 -19.48
CA ASP A 221 9.07 16.89 -18.58
C ASP A 221 8.59 17.85 -17.50
N GLU A 222 7.59 18.69 -17.81
CA GLU A 222 7.01 19.59 -16.81
C GLU A 222 6.30 18.82 -15.71
N LEU A 223 5.50 17.79 -16.05
CA LEU A 223 4.81 16.97 -15.07
C LEU A 223 5.80 16.17 -14.19
N LYS A 224 6.89 15.67 -14.79
CA LYS A 224 7.98 15.01 -14.04
C LYS A 224 8.63 15.97 -13.04
N LYS A 225 9.07 17.15 -13.49
CA LYS A 225 9.69 18.18 -12.64
C LYS A 225 8.76 18.62 -11.50
N ILE A 226 7.48 18.80 -11.78
CA ILE A 226 6.49 19.19 -10.77
C ILE A 226 6.38 18.10 -9.71
N ALA A 227 6.20 16.84 -10.13
CA ALA A 227 5.99 15.73 -9.21
C ALA A 227 7.26 15.40 -8.40
N GLU A 228 8.46 15.47 -8.98
CA GLU A 228 9.73 15.30 -8.26
C GLU A 228 9.94 16.35 -7.15
N LYS A 229 9.58 17.61 -7.41
CA LYS A 229 9.63 18.67 -6.40
C LYS A 229 8.64 18.43 -5.26
N GLU A 230 7.46 17.89 -5.55
CA GLU A 230 6.48 17.54 -4.51
C GLU A 230 6.96 16.38 -3.63
N VAL A 231 7.75 15.44 -4.14
CA VAL A 231 8.37 14.39 -3.29
C VAL A 231 9.24 15.01 -2.19
N ILE A 232 9.99 16.07 -2.51
CA ILE A 232 10.87 16.76 -1.56
C ILE A 232 10.05 17.50 -0.51
N ILE A 233 9.02 18.25 -0.92
CA ILE A 233 8.12 18.99 -0.02
C ILE A 233 7.38 18.02 0.92
N ASN A 234 6.89 16.90 0.39
CA ASN A 234 6.20 15.91 1.20
C ASN A 234 7.12 15.23 2.24
N LYS A 235 8.43 15.14 1.99
CA LYS A 235 9.39 14.64 3.00
C LYS A 235 9.56 15.65 4.14
N SER A 236 9.66 16.95 3.86
CA SER A 236 9.87 17.98 4.89
C SER A 236 8.62 18.24 5.76
N VAL A 237 7.42 18.18 5.19
CA VAL A 237 6.17 18.34 5.97
C VAL A 237 5.95 17.18 6.96
N ASN A 238 6.42 15.98 6.63
CA ASN A 238 6.26 14.81 7.49
C ASN A 238 7.24 14.77 8.67
N THR A 239 8.44 15.34 8.54
CA THR A 239 9.42 15.40 9.65
C THR A 239 9.09 16.49 10.67
N ALA A 240 8.46 17.59 10.26
CA ALA A 240 8.09 18.70 11.14
C ALA A 240 6.78 18.50 11.95
N SER A 241 6.03 17.42 11.71
CA SER A 241 4.63 17.28 12.14
C SER A 241 4.40 16.36 13.35
N THR A 242 5.43 16.10 14.17
CA THR A 242 5.34 15.26 15.37
C THR A 242 5.52 16.14 16.62
N ILE A 243 4.56 16.13 17.54
CA ILE A 243 4.66 16.89 18.79
C ILE A 243 5.69 16.19 19.68
N GLY A 244 6.77 16.90 20.00
CA GLY A 244 7.91 16.36 20.75
C GLY A 244 7.66 16.20 22.25
N GLY A 245 8.17 15.09 22.79
CA GLY A 245 8.63 14.94 24.15
C GLY A 245 9.94 14.16 24.10
N ALA A 246 11.03 14.73 24.59
CA ALA A 246 12.34 14.08 24.67
C ALA A 246 12.63 13.68 26.12
N SER A 247 12.73 12.37 26.38
CA SER A 247 13.71 11.73 27.29
C SER A 247 13.45 10.22 27.43
N SER A 248 14.45 9.44 27.00
CA SER A 248 14.87 8.10 27.45
C SER A 248 13.96 6.89 27.27
N ALA A 249 14.60 5.82 26.75
CA ALA A 249 14.12 4.47 26.42
C ALA A 249 13.41 4.37 25.05
N GLU A 250 14.22 4.13 24.03
CA GLU A 250 13.80 3.71 22.70
C GLU A 250 13.07 2.36 22.77
N GLU A 251 11.74 2.39 22.81
CA GLU A 251 10.92 1.22 22.44
C GLU A 251 10.22 1.49 21.12
N ASN A 252 10.94 1.14 20.05
CA ASN A 252 10.41 0.98 18.70
C ASN A 252 9.52 -0.27 18.64
N CYS A 253 8.22 -0.09 18.87
CA CYS A 253 7.19 -1.00 18.34
C CYS A 253 6.65 -0.42 17.03
N LEU A 254 7.39 -0.68 15.95
CA LEU A 254 6.92 -0.93 14.59
C LEU A 254 8.13 -1.54 13.89
N ILE A 255 7.96 -2.75 13.38
CA ILE A 255 9.01 -3.54 12.76
C ILE A 255 9.48 -2.79 11.50
N ASP A 256 10.58 -2.06 11.65
CA ASP A 256 11.47 -1.72 10.57
C ASP A 256 12.36 -2.95 10.34
N LEU A 257 12.29 -3.51 9.14
CA LEU A 257 13.18 -4.57 8.67
C LEU A 257 14.09 -4.06 7.55
N SER A 258 14.30 -2.75 7.49
CA SER A 258 15.45 -2.19 6.79
C SER A 258 16.52 -1.81 7.81
N ASP A 259 17.44 -2.73 8.07
CA ASP A 259 18.82 -2.35 8.35
C ASP A 259 19.74 -3.48 7.86
N ASP A 260 20.77 -3.06 7.13
CA ASP A 260 21.77 -3.83 6.37
C ASP A 260 21.25 -4.65 5.16
N ALA A 261 20.95 -3.96 4.06
CA ALA A 261 20.97 -4.59 2.73
C ALA A 261 22.41 -4.58 2.18
N SER A 262 23.18 -5.63 2.48
CA SER A 262 24.19 -6.08 1.52
C SER A 262 23.45 -6.72 0.34
N ILE A 263 23.63 -6.15 -0.86
CA ILE A 263 23.18 -6.76 -2.11
C ILE A 263 24.03 -8.01 -2.30
N ILE A 264 23.47 -9.18 -1.96
CA ILE A 264 24.12 -10.46 -2.25
C ILE A 264 23.74 -10.82 -3.69
N ILE A 265 24.75 -10.82 -4.56
CA ILE A 265 24.67 -11.43 -5.88
C ILE A 265 24.56 -12.93 -5.64
N VAL A 266 23.38 -13.49 -5.86
CA VAL A 266 23.12 -14.92 -5.67
C VAL A 266 23.74 -15.67 -6.85
N GLU A 267 24.83 -16.39 -6.61
CA GLU A 267 25.39 -17.36 -7.54
C GLU A 267 24.39 -18.50 -7.85
N GLU A 268 24.64 -19.18 -8.96
CA GLU A 268 23.70 -20.05 -9.66
C GLU A 268 23.14 -21.19 -8.77
N ASN A 269 21.81 -21.17 -8.59
CA ASN A 269 20.93 -22.26 -8.12
C ASN A 269 20.72 -22.55 -6.61
N PRO A 270 20.41 -21.59 -5.72
CA PRO A 270 19.63 -21.95 -4.54
C PRO A 270 18.17 -22.24 -4.90
N THR A 271 17.61 -23.28 -4.29
CA THR A 271 16.22 -23.73 -4.43
C THR A 271 15.26 -22.74 -3.78
N CYS A 272 15.54 -22.26 -2.57
CA CYS A 272 14.68 -21.31 -1.85
C CYS A 272 15.33 -19.93 -1.62
N ILE A 273 14.50 -18.87 -1.53
CA ILE A 273 14.94 -17.49 -1.26
C ILE A 273 15.59 -17.27 0.11
N CYS A 274 15.52 -18.25 1.03
CA CYS A 274 16.24 -18.20 2.31
C CYS A 274 17.74 -18.52 2.17
N ILE A 275 18.17 -19.09 1.04
CA ILE A 275 19.56 -19.48 0.74
C ILE A 275 20.13 -20.41 1.83
N LEU A 276 19.28 -21.24 2.46
CA LEU A 276 19.71 -22.26 3.42
C LEU A 276 19.63 -23.62 2.75
N ASN A 277 20.70 -24.42 2.87
CA ASN A 277 20.65 -25.83 2.48
C ASN A 277 19.98 -26.63 3.61
N LEU A 278 18.73 -27.04 3.38
CA LEU A 278 17.92 -27.77 4.36
C LEU A 278 17.84 -29.28 4.10
N GLU A 279 18.71 -29.84 3.24
CA GLU A 279 18.71 -31.27 2.88
C GLU A 279 18.81 -32.23 4.08
N ASN A 280 19.40 -31.74 5.19
CA ASN A 280 19.58 -32.51 6.43
C ASN A 280 18.50 -32.26 7.50
N ILE A 281 17.50 -31.42 7.21
CA ILE A 281 16.33 -31.27 8.07
C ILE A 281 15.34 -32.36 7.68
N GLU A 282 14.83 -33.10 8.67
CA GLU A 282 13.86 -34.19 8.49
C GLU A 282 12.87 -33.90 7.35
N TYR A 283 13.00 -34.69 6.28
CA TYR A 283 12.20 -34.56 5.05
C TYR A 283 10.71 -34.53 5.39
N GLY A 284 10.00 -33.53 4.87
CA GLY A 284 8.55 -33.41 5.00
C GLY A 284 8.05 -32.46 6.11
N LEU A 285 8.92 -31.92 6.98
CA LEU A 285 8.48 -30.96 7.99
C LEU A 285 8.22 -29.56 7.43
N ILE A 286 8.92 -29.16 6.36
CA ILE A 286 8.80 -27.83 5.80
C ILE A 286 7.96 -27.92 4.52
N PRO A 287 6.79 -27.28 4.50
CA PRO A 287 5.92 -27.31 3.34
C PRO A 287 6.53 -26.57 2.16
N GLU A 288 6.54 -27.20 0.98
CA GLU A 288 7.15 -26.68 -0.24
C GLU A 288 6.11 -26.27 -1.30
N ILE A 289 6.50 -25.34 -2.16
CA ILE A 289 5.76 -24.94 -3.35
C ILE A 289 6.70 -24.85 -4.55
N ILE A 290 6.23 -25.36 -5.69
CA ILE A 290 7.02 -25.44 -6.92
C ILE A 290 6.64 -24.28 -7.84
N CYS A 291 7.66 -23.61 -8.38
CA CYS A 291 7.41 -22.61 -9.42
C CYS A 291 6.90 -23.25 -10.72
N SER A 292 5.77 -22.77 -11.25
CA SER A 292 5.20 -23.22 -12.51
C SER A 292 6.04 -22.92 -13.76
N LYS A 293 7.01 -21.99 -13.66
CA LYS A 293 7.86 -21.56 -14.79
C LYS A 293 9.26 -22.17 -14.77
N CYS A 294 9.97 -22.10 -13.63
CA CYS A 294 11.33 -22.65 -13.51
C CYS A 294 11.43 -23.95 -12.70
N HIS A 295 10.31 -24.47 -12.19
CA HIS A 295 10.24 -25.70 -11.39
C HIS A 295 11.11 -25.74 -10.13
N VAL A 296 11.58 -24.58 -9.68
CA VAL A 296 12.36 -24.45 -8.45
C VAL A 296 11.44 -24.62 -7.23
N HIS A 297 11.89 -25.45 -6.28
CA HIS A 297 11.21 -25.74 -5.00
C HIS A 297 11.52 -24.67 -3.97
N MET A 298 10.48 -24.09 -3.36
CA MET A 298 10.62 -23.07 -2.31
C MET A 298 9.83 -23.45 -1.06
N HIS A 299 10.37 -23.12 0.10
CA HIS A 299 9.64 -23.26 1.36
C HIS A 299 8.50 -22.24 1.42
N THR A 300 7.28 -22.71 1.65
CA THR A 300 6.10 -21.85 1.83
C THR A 300 6.27 -20.86 3.00
N PRO A 301 6.89 -21.20 4.16
CA PRO A 301 7.10 -20.23 5.24
C PRO A 301 8.05 -19.09 4.83
N CYS A 302 9.04 -19.38 3.98
CA CYS A 302 9.96 -18.36 3.46
C CYS A 302 9.21 -17.32 2.60
N LEU A 303 8.16 -17.77 1.91
CA LEU A 303 7.28 -16.94 1.08
C LEU A 303 6.15 -16.26 1.88
N GLY A 304 6.03 -16.54 3.18
CA GLY A 304 4.96 -16.01 4.04
C GLY A 304 3.64 -16.77 3.93
N PHE A 305 3.66 -18.03 3.50
CA PHE A 305 2.49 -18.90 3.42
C PHE A 305 2.61 -20.08 4.38
N MET A 306 1.48 -20.57 4.90
CA MET A 306 1.40 -21.77 5.73
C MET A 306 0.79 -22.97 5.01
N LYS A 307 0.00 -22.73 3.96
CA LYS A 307 -0.82 -23.79 3.32
C LYS A 307 -0.02 -24.71 2.38
N ILE A 308 -0.20 -26.02 2.57
CA ILE A 308 0.26 -27.13 1.69
C ILE A 308 -0.72 -27.38 0.54
N ASN A 309 -2.01 -27.10 0.73
CA ASN A 309 -3.08 -27.47 -0.21
C ASN A 309 -3.37 -26.43 -1.31
N TYR A 310 -2.33 -25.87 -1.91
CA TYR A 310 -2.46 -25.17 -3.19
C TYR A 310 -2.55 -26.15 -4.39
N GLN A 311 -3.03 -27.39 -4.19
CA GLN A 311 -3.15 -28.40 -5.24
C GLN A 311 -4.55 -28.46 -5.85
N LYS A 312 -4.69 -27.74 -6.96
CA LYS A 312 -4.88 -28.28 -8.33
C LYS A 312 -4.93 -27.15 -9.36
N ASP A 313 -5.29 -25.94 -8.91
CA ASP A 313 -5.48 -24.77 -9.77
C ASP A 313 -4.57 -23.57 -9.42
N TYR A 314 -3.68 -23.70 -8.43
CA TYR A 314 -2.82 -22.59 -8.00
C TYR A 314 -1.47 -22.59 -8.72
N VAL A 315 -1.33 -21.69 -9.70
CA VAL A 315 -0.11 -21.49 -10.47
C VAL A 315 0.85 -20.58 -9.69
N HIS A 316 1.78 -21.18 -8.96
CA HIS A 316 2.80 -20.41 -8.24
C HIS A 316 3.96 -19.98 -9.14
N MET A 317 4.25 -18.69 -9.24
CA MET A 317 5.50 -18.22 -9.86
C MET A 317 6.49 -17.68 -8.83
N CYS A 318 7.72 -18.19 -8.86
CA CYS A 318 8.79 -17.73 -7.98
C CYS A 318 9.17 -16.29 -8.28
N ILE A 319 9.93 -15.70 -7.36
CA ILE A 319 10.36 -14.31 -7.47
C ILE A 319 11.27 -14.04 -8.69
N ARG A 320 12.00 -15.07 -9.16
CA ARG A 320 12.82 -14.99 -10.37
C ARG A 320 11.99 -15.05 -11.65
N CYS A 321 10.90 -15.81 -11.61
CA CYS A 321 10.05 -16.07 -12.76
C CYS A 321 8.90 -15.07 -12.90
N ASN A 322 8.49 -14.46 -11.80
CA ASN A 322 7.45 -13.45 -11.73
C ASN A 322 8.08 -12.06 -11.65
N PRO A 323 8.20 -11.32 -12.76
CA PRO A 323 8.78 -9.97 -12.75
C PRO A 323 7.99 -8.99 -11.87
N ASN A 324 6.72 -9.32 -11.55
CA ASN A 324 5.86 -8.51 -10.68
C ASN A 324 6.10 -8.75 -9.18
N ARG A 325 6.87 -9.79 -8.82
CA ARG A 325 7.17 -10.14 -7.43
C ARG A 325 8.56 -9.63 -7.09
N LYS A 326 8.64 -8.46 -6.44
CA LYS A 326 9.91 -7.94 -5.88
C LYS A 326 10.13 -8.52 -4.48
N MET A 327 11.37 -8.86 -4.14
CA MET A 327 11.72 -9.30 -2.78
C MET A 327 11.58 -8.08 -1.87
N ARG A 328 10.51 -8.06 -1.06
CA ARG A 328 10.30 -6.97 -0.10
C ARG A 328 11.06 -7.20 1.20
N ASP A 329 11.43 -8.46 1.44
CA ASP A 329 12.06 -8.92 2.67
C ASP A 329 13.54 -9.14 2.44
N THR A 330 14.37 -8.69 3.37
CA THR A 330 15.77 -9.15 3.49
C THR A 330 15.80 -10.62 3.95
N LEU A 331 16.98 -11.25 3.96
CA LEU A 331 17.12 -12.65 4.40
C LEU A 331 16.66 -12.85 5.86
N THR A 332 16.86 -11.85 6.72
CA THR A 332 16.50 -11.92 8.15
C THR A 332 15.01 -12.19 8.38
N PRO A 333 14.05 -11.41 7.83
CA PRO A 333 12.62 -11.73 7.95
C PRO A 333 12.22 -13.08 7.34
N ILE A 334 12.82 -13.45 6.20
CA ILE A 334 12.56 -14.75 5.54
C ILE A 334 12.95 -15.90 6.48
N ARG A 335 14.17 -15.84 7.04
CA ARG A 335 14.69 -16.86 7.96
C ARG A 335 13.99 -16.84 9.30
N PHE A 336 13.60 -15.67 9.79
CA PHE A 336 12.80 -15.53 11.00
C PHE A 336 11.47 -16.27 10.88
N ARG A 337 10.73 -16.09 9.77
CA ARG A 337 9.50 -16.84 9.50
C ARG A 337 9.72 -18.35 9.50
N LEU A 338 10.78 -18.81 8.83
CA LEU A 338 11.14 -20.22 8.79
C LEU A 338 11.44 -20.79 10.18
N ILE A 339 12.19 -20.05 11.01
CA ILE A 339 12.54 -20.46 12.37
C ILE A 339 11.29 -20.54 13.26
N VAL A 340 10.42 -19.52 13.22
CA VAL A 340 9.17 -19.52 14.00
C VAL A 340 8.27 -20.69 13.57
N PHE A 341 8.17 -20.96 12.28
CA PHE A 341 7.46 -22.13 11.75
C PHE A 341 8.03 -23.44 12.32
N LEU A 342 9.36 -23.62 12.28
CA LEU A 342 10.01 -24.84 12.80
C LEU A 342 9.87 -24.98 14.32
N MET A 343 9.94 -23.89 15.07
CA MET A 343 9.67 -23.89 16.51
C MET A 343 8.24 -24.35 16.82
N TYR A 344 7.27 -23.95 15.98
CA TYR A 344 5.88 -24.37 16.12
C TYR A 344 5.67 -25.85 15.79
N VAL A 345 6.30 -26.36 14.73
CA VAL A 345 6.16 -27.77 14.33
C VAL A 345 6.92 -28.69 15.29
N LYS A 346 8.14 -28.33 15.66
CA LYS A 346 9.02 -29.20 16.47
C LYS A 346 8.84 -29.04 17.99
N LYS A 347 8.15 -27.98 18.43
CA LYS A 347 7.99 -27.60 19.86
C LYS A 347 9.32 -27.46 20.61
N LYS A 348 10.41 -27.19 19.88
CA LYS A 348 11.78 -27.07 20.40
C LYS A 348 12.57 -26.07 19.59
N TYR A 349 13.70 -25.63 20.15
CA TYR A 349 14.62 -24.72 19.50
C TYR A 349 15.32 -25.44 18.32
N PRO A 350 15.24 -24.91 17.07
CA PRO A 350 15.76 -25.59 15.88
C PRO A 350 17.26 -25.34 15.70
N GLU A 351 18.09 -25.99 16.53
CA GLU A 351 19.57 -25.88 16.48
C GLU A 351 20.13 -26.10 15.07
N GLU A 352 19.52 -27.02 14.31
CA GLU A 352 19.90 -27.37 12.94
C GLU A 352 19.76 -26.22 11.92
N ILE A 353 18.89 -25.24 12.17
CA ILE A 353 18.82 -24.03 11.32
C ILE A 353 19.91 -23.05 11.72
N PHE A 354 20.15 -22.92 13.03
CA PHE A 354 21.13 -21.95 13.54
C PHE A 354 22.57 -22.36 13.24
N SER A 355 22.85 -23.66 13.05
CA SER A 355 24.16 -24.12 12.56
C SER A 355 24.44 -23.74 11.10
N LEU A 356 23.42 -23.36 10.33
CA LEU A 356 23.53 -22.92 8.93
C LEU A 356 23.68 -21.40 8.79
N LEU A 357 23.60 -20.64 9.88
CA LEU A 357 23.65 -19.18 9.90
C LEU A 357 25.04 -18.70 10.30
N THR A 358 25.42 -17.52 9.82
CA THR A 358 26.60 -16.83 10.35
C THR A 358 26.40 -16.45 11.83
N GLU A 359 27.49 -16.17 12.54
CA GLU A 359 27.43 -15.72 13.93
C GLU A 359 26.60 -14.43 14.09
N LYS A 360 26.79 -13.46 13.17
CA LYS A 360 26.01 -12.20 13.15
C LYS A 360 24.51 -12.48 13.02
N GLU A 361 24.11 -13.33 12.08
CA GLU A 361 22.70 -13.68 11.85
C GLU A 361 22.11 -14.46 13.01
N THR A 362 22.89 -15.37 13.60
CA THR A 362 22.51 -16.15 14.79
C THR A 362 22.19 -15.23 15.96
N ILE A 363 23.08 -14.29 16.26
CA ILE A 363 22.88 -13.30 17.32
C ILE A 363 21.61 -12.47 17.03
N GLN A 364 21.50 -11.93 15.82
CA GLN A 364 20.36 -11.08 15.42
C GLN A 364 19.02 -11.80 15.56
N LEU A 365 18.92 -13.05 15.08
CA LEU A 365 17.69 -13.84 15.12
C LEU A 365 17.37 -14.32 16.54
N ARG A 366 18.37 -14.77 17.32
CA ARG A 366 18.18 -15.15 18.73
C ARG A 366 17.69 -13.98 19.58
N SER A 367 18.32 -12.81 19.45
CA SER A 367 17.91 -11.60 20.17
C SER A 367 16.46 -11.24 19.87
N LYS A 368 16.02 -11.36 18.61
CA LYS A 368 14.61 -11.15 18.24
C LYS A 368 13.67 -12.18 18.89
N LEU A 369 14.02 -13.47 18.86
CA LEU A 369 13.18 -14.51 19.48
C LEU A 369 13.03 -14.31 21.00
N ILE A 370 14.11 -13.90 21.68
CA ILE A 370 14.10 -13.57 23.12
C ILE A 370 13.28 -12.30 23.37
N GLN A 371 13.51 -11.23 22.59
CA GLN A 371 12.74 -9.98 22.68
C GLN A 371 11.23 -10.23 22.53
N TYR A 372 10.87 -11.16 21.65
CA TYR A 372 9.49 -11.56 21.40
C TYR A 372 8.96 -12.64 22.34
N LYS A 373 9.73 -13.01 23.37
CA LYS A 373 9.38 -14.00 24.39
C LYS A 373 9.05 -15.39 23.84
N MET A 374 9.52 -15.71 22.63
CA MET A 374 9.40 -17.05 22.05
C MET A 374 10.48 -18.00 22.58
N LEU A 375 11.54 -17.43 23.15
CA LEU A 375 12.73 -18.16 23.59
C LEU A 375 13.19 -17.65 24.96
N GLU A 376 13.42 -18.57 25.89
CA GLU A 376 13.97 -18.30 27.22
C GLU A 376 15.31 -19.03 27.39
N PRO A 377 16.42 -18.32 27.70
CA PRO A 377 17.70 -18.96 27.99
C PRO A 377 17.62 -19.75 29.30
N VAL A 378 17.95 -21.04 29.25
CA VAL A 378 18.01 -21.94 30.43
C VAL A 378 19.36 -22.64 30.44
N GLY A 379 20.33 -22.05 31.15
CA GLY A 379 21.73 -22.48 31.11
C GLY A 379 22.33 -22.35 29.70
N ASN A 380 22.90 -23.43 29.18
CA ASN A 380 23.45 -23.49 27.82
C ASN A 380 22.41 -23.90 26.75
N LYS A 381 21.12 -23.92 27.11
CA LYS A 381 20.02 -24.33 26.24
C LYS A 381 18.98 -23.22 26.15
N TYR A 382 18.04 -23.42 25.24
CA TYR A 382 16.90 -22.54 25.05
C TYR A 382 15.59 -23.30 25.25
N LYS A 383 14.70 -22.74 26.05
CA LYS A 383 13.32 -23.21 26.21
C LYS A 383 12.41 -22.41 25.28
N VAL A 384 11.53 -23.11 24.57
CA VAL A 384 10.56 -22.50 23.66
C VAL A 384 9.25 -22.23 24.41
N ASP A 385 8.73 -21.01 24.28
CA ASP A 385 7.36 -20.69 24.71
C ASP A 385 6.41 -20.92 23.54
N GLU A 386 5.72 -22.06 23.56
CA GLU A 386 4.78 -22.45 22.50
C GLU A 386 3.63 -21.46 22.32
N THR A 387 3.19 -20.80 23.41
CA THR A 387 2.09 -19.84 23.35
C THR A 387 2.53 -18.61 22.59
N MET A 388 3.72 -18.11 22.89
CA MET A 388 4.29 -16.96 22.19
C MET A 388 4.64 -17.29 20.74
N VAL A 389 5.16 -18.49 20.47
CA VAL A 389 5.39 -18.96 19.10
C VAL A 389 4.10 -18.95 18.30
N ARG A 390 3.00 -19.50 18.85
CA ARG A 390 1.69 -19.50 18.17
C ARG A 390 1.20 -18.09 17.87
N ILE A 391 1.25 -17.17 18.85
CA ILE A 391 0.84 -15.77 18.68
C ILE A 391 1.63 -15.09 17.55
N TRP A 392 2.93 -15.36 17.47
CA TRP A 392 3.77 -14.79 16.41
C TRP A 392 3.54 -15.44 15.06
N LEU A 393 3.21 -16.73 15.05
CA LEU A 393 2.91 -17.43 13.83
C LEU A 393 1.59 -16.90 13.21
N GLU A 394 0.55 -16.65 14.01
CA GLU A 394 -0.67 -15.93 13.58
C GLU A 394 -0.38 -14.54 12.99
N LYS A 395 0.63 -13.83 13.51
CA LYS A 395 1.02 -12.50 13.01
C LYS A 395 1.84 -12.57 11.72
N LEU A 396 2.70 -13.57 11.61
CA LEU A 396 3.62 -13.73 10.48
C LEU A 396 2.93 -14.35 9.25
N PHE A 397 1.86 -15.11 9.49
CA PHE A 397 1.15 -15.86 8.47
C PHE A 397 -0.36 -15.59 8.54
N PRO A 398 -0.86 -14.63 7.73
CA PRO A 398 -2.28 -14.29 7.71
C PRO A 398 -3.21 -15.45 7.32
N ASP A 399 -2.67 -16.50 6.68
CA ASP A 399 -3.37 -17.72 6.30
C ASP A 399 -3.26 -18.85 7.33
N PHE A 400 -2.73 -18.58 8.53
CA PHE A 400 -2.57 -19.59 9.58
C PHE A 400 -3.91 -20.21 10.01
N ASN A 401 -4.00 -21.54 9.87
CA ASN A 401 -5.09 -22.37 10.38
C ASN A 401 -4.50 -23.59 11.11
N GLU A 402 -4.68 -23.66 12.43
CA GLU A 402 -4.11 -24.71 13.29
C GLU A 402 -4.56 -26.13 12.88
N SER A 403 -5.78 -26.26 12.37
CA SER A 403 -6.36 -27.54 11.95
C SER A 403 -5.72 -28.15 10.68
N GLU A 404 -4.98 -27.35 9.90
CA GLU A 404 -4.38 -27.75 8.62
C GLU A 404 -2.90 -28.14 8.73
N ILE A 405 -2.24 -27.85 9.86
CA ILE A 405 -0.78 -28.05 10.03
C ILE A 405 -0.46 -29.34 10.80
N LEU A 406 -1.43 -29.85 11.58
CA LEU A 406 -1.29 -31.07 12.38
C LEU A 406 -1.77 -32.35 11.65
N ARG A 407 -2.05 -32.25 10.34
CA ARG A 407 -2.32 -33.38 9.44
C ARG A 407 -1.14 -33.55 8.51
#